data_AF-A0A2A4X7Y4-F1
#
_entry.id   AF-A0A2A4X7Y4-F1
#
_cell.length_a   1.000
_cell.length_b   1.000
_cell.length_c   1.000
_cell.angle_alpha   90.00
_cell.angle_beta   90.00
_cell.angle_gamma   90.00
#
_symmetry.space_group_name_H-M   'P 1'
#
loop_
_entity.id
_entity.type
_entity.pdbx_description
1 polymer ?
#
loop_
_entity_poly.entity_id
_entity_poly.type
_entity_poly.pdbx_seq_one_letter_code
_entity_poly.pdbx_strand_id
1 'polypeptide(L)' 'MPKALPSRLTDYLELVDWTGRILREDKRGAIPESTPPTFNYLNIETKHWLYLTKSLGIPFKGLVGSVEKLKQICKKTRL' A
#
# COMPACT_ATOMS: atom_id res chain seq x y z
N MET A 1 -10.16 6.54 -14.03
CA MET A 1 -9.83 5.91 -12.73
C MET A 1 -9.43 4.48 -13.00
N PRO A 2 -8.30 3.95 -12.49
CA PRO A 2 -8.05 2.52 -12.62
C PRO A 2 -9.11 1.77 -11.81
N LYS A 3 -9.85 0.88 -12.49
CA LYS A 3 -10.84 -0.02 -11.89
C LYS A 3 -10.10 -1.12 -11.15
N ALA A 4 -9.84 -0.89 -9.86
CA ALA A 4 -9.07 -1.79 -9.00
C ALA A 4 -7.67 -2.14 -9.56
N LEU A 5 -6.82 -2.72 -8.71
CA LEU A 5 -5.62 -3.36 -9.20
C LEU A 5 -6.03 -4.60 -10.01
N PRO A 6 -5.54 -4.80 -11.24
CA PRO A 6 -5.72 -6.04 -12.01
C PRO A 6 -4.95 -7.21 -11.37
N SER A 7 -5.25 -7.53 -10.12
CA SER A 7 -4.69 -8.68 -9.41
C SER A 7 -5.74 -9.78 -9.36
N ARG A 8 -5.32 -11.04 -9.55
CA ARG A 8 -6.20 -12.16 -9.23
C ARG A 8 -6.46 -12.14 -7.72
N LEU A 9 -7.61 -12.63 -7.29
CA LEU A 9 -7.94 -12.70 -5.85
C LEU A 9 -6.85 -13.44 -5.06
N THR A 10 -6.29 -14.49 -5.64
CA THR A 10 -5.17 -15.26 -5.07
C THR A 10 -3.95 -14.39 -4.80
N ASP A 11 -3.58 -13.56 -5.76
CA ASP A 11 -2.43 -12.65 -5.70
C ASP A 11 -2.64 -11.62 -4.56
N TYR A 12 -3.88 -11.12 -4.41
CA TYR A 12 -4.25 -10.21 -3.33
C TYR A 12 -4.20 -10.88 -1.94
N LEU A 13 -4.76 -12.10 -1.82
CA LEU A 13 -4.75 -12.85 -0.56
C LEU A 13 -3.33 -13.23 -0.13
N GLU A 14 -2.46 -13.60 -1.08
CA GLU A 14 -1.04 -13.87 -0.83
C GLU A 14 -0.33 -12.62 -0.30
N LEU A 15 -0.59 -11.45 -0.89
CA LEU A 15 -0.04 -10.17 -0.43
C LEU A 15 -0.52 -9.84 1.00
N VAL A 16 -1.79 -10.08 1.32
CA VAL A 16 -2.36 -9.85 2.66
C VAL A 16 -1.74 -10.79 3.69
N ASP A 17 -1.64 -12.09 3.39
CA ASP A 17 -1.02 -13.09 4.28
C ASP A 17 0.45 -12.74 4.55
N TRP A 18 1.22 -12.46 3.48
CA TRP A 18 2.61 -12.03 3.60
C TRP A 18 2.76 -10.75 4.44
N THR A 19 1.88 -9.77 4.23
CA THR A 19 1.88 -8.52 5.01
C THR A 19 1.58 -8.78 6.49
N GLY A 20 0.59 -9.62 6.80
CA GLY A 20 0.24 -9.99 8.17
C GLY A 20 1.35 -10.74 8.90
N ARG A 21 2.12 -11.58 8.19
CA ARG A 21 3.29 -12.27 8.73
C ARG A 21 4.44 -11.33 9.08
N ILE A 22 4.71 -10.31 8.24
CA ILE A 22 5.81 -9.36 8.47
C ILE A 22 5.49 -8.33 9.55
N LEU A 23 4.23 -7.94 9.71
CA LEU A 23 3.82 -6.98 10.73
C LEU A 23 3.86 -7.54 12.16
N ARG A 24 3.69 -8.84 12.33
CA ARG A 24 3.63 -9.51 13.63
C ARG A 24 5.00 -10.05 14.05
N GLU A 25 5.79 -9.17 14.64
CA GLU A 25 7.10 -9.49 15.24
C GLU A 25 7.00 -10.39 16.49
N ASP A 26 5.78 -10.58 17.05
CA ASP A 26 5.48 -11.40 18.23
C ASP A 26 5.48 -12.92 17.95
N LYS A 27 5.60 -13.34 16.69
CA LYS A 27 5.80 -14.73 16.30
C LYS A 27 7.21 -14.94 15.76
N ARG A 28 7.98 -15.85 16.37
CA ARG A 28 9.29 -16.30 15.83
C ARG A 28 9.10 -16.84 14.40
N GLY A 29 9.76 -16.22 13.43
CA GLY A 29 9.92 -16.79 12.08
C GLY A 29 10.13 -15.73 11.01
N ALA A 30 11.23 -15.88 10.28
CA ALA A 30 11.79 -14.98 9.27
C ALA A 30 10.77 -14.32 8.33
N ILE A 31 11.15 -13.12 7.87
CA ILE A 31 10.70 -12.56 6.58
C ILE A 31 10.74 -13.72 5.57
N PRO A 32 9.62 -14.11 4.93
CA PRO A 32 9.68 -15.10 3.87
C PRO A 32 10.69 -14.64 2.83
N GLU A 33 11.72 -15.45 2.58
CA GLU A 33 12.82 -15.09 1.68
C GLU A 33 12.30 -14.76 0.27
N SER A 34 11.16 -15.37 -0.09
CA SER A 34 10.39 -15.02 -1.29
C SER A 34 9.45 -13.85 -1.03
N THR A 35 9.81 -12.68 -1.56
CA THR A 35 8.86 -11.58 -1.76
C THR A 35 7.78 -12.04 -2.77
N PRO A 36 6.49 -11.85 -2.50
CA PRO A 36 5.43 -12.23 -3.43
C PRO A 36 5.64 -11.58 -4.80
N PRO A 37 5.36 -12.30 -5.91
CA PRO A 37 5.48 -11.74 -7.26
C PRO A 37 4.56 -10.53 -7.49
N THR A 38 3.55 -10.32 -6.63
CA THR A 38 2.70 -9.13 -6.64
C THR A 38 3.45 -7.82 -6.39
N PHE A 39 4.58 -7.84 -5.67
CA PHE A 39 5.40 -6.64 -5.50
C PHE A 39 6.06 -6.19 -6.80
N ASN A 40 6.48 -7.13 -7.64
CA ASN A 40 7.02 -6.82 -8.96
C ASN A 40 5.96 -6.17 -9.85
N TYR A 41 4.70 -6.61 -9.73
CA TYR A 41 3.58 -6.01 -10.45
C TYR A 41 3.23 -4.60 -9.95
N LEU A 42 3.22 -4.40 -8.63
CA LEU A 42 2.92 -3.11 -8.01
C LEU A 42 4.07 -2.09 -8.16
N ASN A 43 5.28 -2.56 -8.46
CA ASN A 43 6.51 -1.76 -8.49
C ASN A 43 6.72 -0.98 -7.19
N ILE A 44 6.46 -1.62 -6.05
CA ILE A 44 6.62 -1.04 -4.71
C ILE A 44 7.75 -1.81 -4.01
N GLU A 45 8.67 -1.09 -3.37
CA GLU A 45 9.67 -1.73 -2.53
C GLU A 45 9.05 -2.28 -1.25
N THR A 46 9.46 -3.49 -0.84
CA THR A 46 9.06 -4.15 0.43
C THR A 46 9.17 -3.22 1.64
N LYS A 47 10.27 -2.47 1.76
CA LYS A 47 10.47 -1.52 2.88
C LYS A 47 9.43 -0.40 2.88
N HIS A 48 9.11 0.13 1.70
CA HIS A 48 8.13 1.19 1.53
C HIS A 48 6.72 0.67 1.84
N TRP A 49 6.39 -0.54 1.38
CA TRP A 49 5.13 -1.21 1.71
C TRP A 49 4.97 -1.47 3.21
N LEU A 50 6.01 -1.96 3.87
CA LEU A 50 5.98 -2.19 5.31
C LEU A 50 5.74 -0.90 6.08
N TYR A 51 6.39 0.19 5.66
CA TYR A 51 6.14 1.52 6.22
C TYR A 51 4.68 1.96 6.03
N LEU A 52 4.15 1.86 4.80
CA LEU A 52 2.77 2.24 4.48
C LEU A 52 1.72 1.40 5.24
N THR A 53 1.98 0.12 5.43
CA THR A 53 1.06 -0.81 6.12
C THR A 53 1.11 -0.67 7.63
N LYS A 54 2.28 -0.39 8.24
CA LYS A 54 2.40 -0.04 9.67
C LYS A 54 1.77 1.32 9.98
N SER A 55 1.88 2.27 9.06
CA SER A 55 1.50 3.66 9.26
C SER A 55 0.36 4.10 8.34
N LEU A 56 -0.64 3.25 8.15
CA LEU A 56 -1.82 3.56 7.34
C LEU A 56 -2.39 4.93 7.71
N GLY A 57 -2.38 5.86 6.75
CA GLY A 57 -2.93 7.22 6.91
C GLY A 57 -1.97 8.28 7.46
N ILE A 58 -0.83 7.91 8.05
CA ILE A 58 0.13 8.85 8.67
C ILE A 58 1.06 9.55 7.65
N PRO A 59 1.65 8.86 6.66
CA PRO A 59 2.55 9.51 5.70
C PRO A 59 1.83 10.41 4.70
N PHE A 60 0.52 10.24 4.55
CA PHE A 60 -0.30 11.08 3.70
C PHE A 60 -0.60 12.41 4.41
N LYS A 61 0.40 13.29 4.50
CA LYS A 61 0.22 14.68 4.96
C LYS A 61 -0.45 15.58 3.91
N GLY A 62 -0.87 15.02 2.77
CA GLY A 62 -1.52 15.72 1.67
C GLY A 62 -2.95 15.26 1.45
N LEU A 63 -3.72 16.07 0.72
CA LEU A 63 -5.06 15.69 0.29
C LEU A 63 -5.00 14.53 -0.71
N VAL A 64 -5.70 13.44 -0.39
CA VAL A 64 -5.85 12.28 -1.27
C VAL A 64 -7.31 12.22 -1.74
N GLY A 65 -7.53 12.12 -3.04
CA GLY A 65 -8.87 12.13 -3.63
C GLY A 65 -8.82 12.18 -5.15
N SER A 66 -9.99 12.28 -5.80
CA SER A 66 -10.02 12.44 -7.26
C SER A 66 -9.38 13.76 -7.67
N VAL A 67 -8.77 13.79 -8.86
CA VAL A 67 -8.07 14.96 -9.40
C VAL A 67 -8.98 16.18 -9.42
N GLU A 68 -10.26 16.00 -9.73
CA GLU A 68 -11.28 17.06 -9.76
C GLU A 68 -11.49 17.66 -8.38
N LYS A 69 -11.59 16.80 -7.35
CA LYS A 69 -11.81 17.21 -5.96
C LYS A 69 -10.57 17.88 -5.38
N LEU A 70 -9.38 17.38 -5.72
CA LEU A 70 -8.11 18.00 -5.35
C LEU A 70 -7.95 19.38 -5.97
N LYS A 71 -8.25 19.54 -7.27
CA LYS A 71 -8.23 20.84 -7.96
C LYS A 71 -9.20 21.85 -7.34
N GLN A 72 -10.38 21.41 -6.93
CA GLN A 72 -11.35 22.28 -6.24
C GLN A 72 -10.83 22.73 -4.88
N ILE A 73 -10.22 21.84 -4.10
CA ILE A 73 -9.69 22.16 -2.78
C ILE A 73 -8.47 23.09 -2.87
N CYS A 74 -7.56 22.90 -3.82
CA CYS A 74 -6.46 23.84 -4.08
C CYS A 74 -6.94 25.22 -4.54
N LYS A 75 -8.04 25.32 -5.29
CA LYS A 75 -8.63 26.62 -5.64
C LYS A 75 -9.28 27.32 -4.44
N LYS A 76 -9.87 26.54 -3.52
CA LYS A 76 -10.59 27.06 -2.34
C LYS A 76 -9.67 27.40 -1.18
N THR A 77 -8.53 26.72 -1.08
CA THR A 77 -7.51 26.91 -0.05
C THR A 77 -6.31 27.52 -0.75
N ARG A 78 -6.15 28.84 -0.62
CA ARG A 78 -5.14 29.63 -1.35
C ARG A 78 -3.72 29.28 -0.83
N LEU A 79 -3.16 28.17 -1.32
CA LEU A 79 -1.74 27.80 -1.24
C LEU A 79 -1.07 28.15 -2.57
#